data_AF-A0A961T5N1-F1
#
_entry.id   AF-A0A961T5N1-F1
#
_cell.length_a   1.000
_cell.length_b   1.000
_cell.length_c   1.000
_cell.angle_alpha   90.00
_cell.angle_beta   90.00
_cell.angle_gamma   90.00
#
_symmetry.space_group_name_H-M   'P 1'
#
loop_
_entity.id
_entity.type
_entity.pdbx_description
1 polymer ?
#
loop_
_entity_poly.entity_id
_entity_poly.type
_entity_poly.pdbx_seq_one_letter_code
_entity_poly.pdbx_strand_id
1 'polypeptide(L)' 'MKVLLVGGGGREHALGWKIAQSAVLSKLYLAPGNPGLKPLGETLPIGA' A
#
# COMPACT_ATOMS: atom_id res chain seq x y z
N MET A 1 0.74 -12.78 -5.52
CA MET A 1 1.51 -12.43 -4.30
C MET A 1 0.76 -11.38 -3.49
N LYS A 2 0.70 -11.52 -2.16
CA LYS A 2 0.13 -10.50 -1.26
C LYS A 2 1.27 -9.68 -0.66
N VAL A 3 1.11 -8.35 -0.60
CA VAL A 3 2.14 -7.42 -0.10
C VAL A 3 1.54 -6.51 0.96
N LEU A 4 2.26 -6.30 2.07
CA LEU A 4 1.96 -5.28 3.07
C LEU A 4 2.98 -4.16 2.95
N LEU A 5 2.52 -2.94 2.71
CA LEU A 5 3.33 -1.73 2.66
C LEU A 5 3.19 -0.97 3.98
N VAL A 6 4.33 -0.80 4.66
CA VAL A 6 4.41 -0.14 5.97
C VAL A 6 4.84 1.32 5.82
N GLY A 7 4.07 2.22 6.41
CA GLY A 7 4.23 3.67 6.35
C GLY A 7 3.05 4.38 5.67
N GLY A 8 3.13 5.71 5.63
CA GLY A 8 2.05 6.57 5.14
C GLY A 8 2.57 7.90 4.57
N GLY A 9 3.84 7.96 4.14
CA GLY A 9 4.43 9.14 3.53
C GLY A 9 4.39 9.10 1.99
N GLY A 10 5.04 10.09 1.37
CA GLY A 10 5.15 10.16 -0.10
C GLY A 10 5.97 9.02 -0.70
N ARG A 11 6.99 8.51 0.03
CA ARG A 11 7.77 7.34 -0.38
C ARG A 11 6.89 6.11 -0.52
N GLU A 12 6.04 5.85 0.46
CA GLU A 12 5.11 4.72 0.42
C GLU A 12 4.08 4.91 -0.69
N HIS A 13 3.61 6.13 -0.95
CA HIS A 13 2.76 6.39 -2.11
C HIS A 13 3.44 5.95 -3.42
N ALA A 14 4.67 6.39 -3.67
CA ALA A 14 5.40 6.04 -4.88
C ALA A 14 5.65 4.53 -5.02
N LEU A 15 6.05 3.88 -3.93
CA LEU A 15 6.23 2.42 -3.89
C LEU A 15 4.92 1.67 -4.15
N GLY A 16 3.85 2.04 -3.43
CA GLY A 16 2.52 1.45 -3.61
C GLY A 16 1.98 1.62 -5.03
N TRP A 17 2.16 2.80 -5.62
CA TRP A 17 1.78 3.08 -7.01
C TRP A 17 2.47 2.15 -8.00
N LYS A 18 3.76 1.87 -7.81
CA LYS A 18 4.50 0.97 -8.69
C LYS A 18 4.18 -0.50 -8.42
N ILE A 19 4.03 -0.89 -7.16
CA ILE A 19 3.67 -2.26 -6.75
C ILE A 19 2.29 -2.65 -7.35
N ALA A 20 1.32 -1.73 -7.32
CA ALA A 20 -0.03 -1.94 -7.83
C ALA A 20 -0.09 -2.31 -9.33
N GLN A 21 0.96 -2.01 -10.11
CA GLN A 21 1.04 -2.33 -11.53
C GLN A 21 1.57 -3.74 -11.83
N SER A 22 2.04 -4.48 -10.82
CA SER A 22 2.66 -5.79 -11.02
C SER A 22 1.63 -6.86 -11.39
N ALA A 23 1.84 -7.56 -12.51
CA ALA A 23 0.96 -8.64 -12.98
C ALA A 23 0.86 -9.84 -12.01
N VAL A 24 1.82 -9.99 -11.09
CA VAL A 24 1.82 -11.05 -10.08
C VAL A 24 1.25 -10.59 -8.73
N LEU A 25 0.83 -9.33 -8.60
CA LEU A 25 0.22 -8.82 -7.38
C LEU A 25 -1.23 -9.34 -7.28
N SER A 26 -1.54 -9.96 -6.16
CA SER A 26 -2.88 -10.43 -5.83
C SER A 26 -3.61 -9.44 -4.92
N LYS A 27 -2.91 -8.82 -3.97
CA LYS A 27 -3.47 -7.81 -3.08
C LYS A 27 -2.38 -6.94 -2.46
N LEU A 28 -2.61 -5.63 -2.42
CA LEU A 28 -1.81 -4.67 -1.66
C LEU A 28 -2.55 -4.27 -0.38
N TYR A 29 -1.87 -4.43 0.74
CA TYR A 29 -2.28 -3.98 2.06
C TYR A 29 -1.41 -2.80 2.50
N LEU A 30 -1.97 -1.93 3.33
CA LEU A 30 -1.34 -0.68 3.80
C LEU A 30 -1.43 -0.60 5.33
N ALA A 31 -0.38 -0.11 5.99
CA ALA A 31 -0.39 0.13 7.44
C ALA A 31 0.63 1.23 7.84
N PRO A 32 0.24 2.34 8.51
CA PRO A 32 -1.13 2.80 8.73
C PRO A 32 -1.78 3.40 7.46
N GLY A 33 -0.99 3.71 6.42
CA GLY A 33 -1.48 4.35 5.20
C GLY A 33 -1.81 5.84 5.35
N ASN A 34 -2.34 6.44 4.28
CA ASN A 34 -2.84 7.82 4.22
C ASN A 34 -3.95 7.92 3.14
N PRO A 35 -4.69 9.04 3.04
CA PRO A 35 -5.74 9.19 2.01
C PRO A 35 -5.27 9.02 0.57
N GLY A 36 -4.04 9.41 0.25
CA GLY A 36 -3.46 9.23 -1.09
C GLY A 36 -3.10 7.79 -1.43
N LEU A 37 -2.88 6.93 -0.42
CA LEU A 37 -2.61 5.50 -0.58
C LEU A 37 -3.89 4.66 -0.73
N LYS A 38 -5.04 5.15 -0.24
CA LYS A 38 -6.33 4.41 -0.27
C LYS A 38 -6.71 3.86 -1.65
N PRO A 39 -6.47 4.56 -2.78
CA PRO A 39 -6.78 4.01 -4.10
C PRO A 39 -5.89 2.83 -4.51
N LEU A 40 -4.74 2.63 -3.86
CA LEU A 40 -3.72 1.65 -4.24
C LEU A 40 -3.92 0.29 -3.55
N GLY A 41 -4.58 0.25 -2.38
CA GLY A 41 -4.72 -0.98 -1.59
C GLY A 41 -5.63 -0.85 -0.38
N GLU A 42 -5.83 -1.96 0.32
CA GLU A 42 -6.66 -2.03 1.52
C GLU A 42 -5.85 -1.62 2.76
N THR A 43 -6.38 -0.71 3.58
CA THR A 43 -5.73 -0.32 4.84
C THR A 43 -6.14 -1.29 5.94
N LEU A 44 -5.15 -1.89 6.61
CA LEU A 44 -5.37 -2.75 7.77
C LEU A 44 -5.31 -1.93 9.06
N PRO A 45 -6.07 -2.31 10.11
CA PRO A 45 -6.07 -1.62 11.41
C PRO A 45 -4.80 -1.95 12.21
N ILE A 46 -3.65 -1.60 11.67
CA ILE A 46 -2.32 -1.78 12.25
C ILE A 46 -1.76 -0.38 12.52
N GLY A 47 -1.46 -0.09 13.78
CA GLY A 47 -0.93 1.19 14.22
C GLY A 47 0.50 1.46 13.74
N ALA A 48 0.93 2.71 13.88
CA ALA A 48 2.33 3.13 13.74
C ALA A 48 3.04 3.07 15.08
#